data_AF-A0A9J7BTS5-F1
#
_entry.id   AF-A0A9J7BTS5-F1
#
_cell.length_a   1.000
_cell.length_b   1.000
_cell.length_c   1.000
_cell.angle_alpha   90.00
_cell.angle_beta   90.00
_cell.angle_gamma   90.00
#
_symmetry.space_group_name_H-M   'P 1'
#
loop_
_entity.id
_entity.type
_entity.pdbx_description
1 polymer ?
#
loop_
_entity_poly.entity_id
_entity_poly.type
_entity_poly.pdbx_seq_one_letter_code
_entity_poly.pdbx_strand_id
1 'polypeptide(L)'
;MRNQDHSASGEIAPKNTGRVKGHDFSRADALLKMNGALAPEGSSSTSTAHDHPAAHSGLSKIPKPVHARPSPLVLILLGPTGSGKTALSLELADRFAGEIVSCDSVAVYRGMDLGSAKPSPEERSRAPHHLIDVADPDEPMTAGAYSRAARAALADITARAHLPIVTGGTGLYLRALTEGLFAGPQRDEDLRKRLRASATKHGSSWLHRILTRLDPSTADRIHANDTPKLIRAVEVCLAGRRPMSAVFASQDEARDPLTGYRLLRIGLNPPRQALYEHLNRRCAEMFAAGLVEEARRLLACYGRVKALDSLGYRQALSVIDGEADLPAAVAAAQQGHRNYAKRQLTWFRREPDVHWIEAFGDDPATLATVKQIVEASQCGPTP
;
A
#
# COMPACT_ATOMS: atom_id res chain seq x y z
N MET A 1 76.64 -6.60 17.35
CA MET A 1 77.36 -5.59 18.18
C MET A 1 77.68 -4.37 17.33
N ARG A 2 76.91 -3.28 17.49
CA ARG A 2 77.36 -1.88 17.49
C ARG A 2 76.14 -0.98 17.75
N ASN A 3 76.21 -0.27 18.88
CA ASN A 3 75.36 0.82 19.32
C ASN A 3 75.52 2.06 18.43
N GLN A 4 74.52 2.95 18.39
CA GLN A 4 74.53 4.22 19.15
C GLN A 4 73.35 5.13 18.78
N ASP A 5 72.84 5.82 19.80
CA ASP A 5 71.85 6.89 19.79
C ASP A 5 72.38 8.21 19.18
N HIS A 6 71.50 9.05 18.62
CA HIS A 6 71.14 10.38 19.17
C HIS A 6 70.17 11.19 18.28
N SER A 7 69.32 11.93 19.00
CA SER A 7 68.33 12.98 18.70
C SER A 7 68.58 14.01 17.58
N ALA A 8 67.52 14.49 16.90
CA ALA A 8 66.95 15.86 17.04
C ALA A 8 65.89 16.24 15.98
N SER A 9 64.79 16.83 16.46
CA SER A 9 63.92 17.93 15.97
C SER A 9 63.61 18.14 14.48
N GLY A 10 62.31 18.29 14.15
CA GLY A 10 61.83 18.84 12.87
C GLY A 10 60.31 18.97 12.77
N GLU A 11 59.82 20.18 13.02
CA GLU A 11 58.44 20.69 12.96
C GLU A 11 57.93 20.80 11.51
N ILE A 12 56.72 20.31 11.16
CA ILE A 12 56.04 20.66 9.88
C ILE A 12 54.51 20.82 10.09
N ALA A 13 54.04 22.02 9.78
CA ALA A 13 52.66 22.51 9.76
C ALA A 13 51.88 22.13 8.45
N PRO A 14 50.56 22.40 8.34
CA PRO A 14 49.63 21.64 7.51
C PRO A 14 49.51 22.14 6.06
N LYS A 15 49.16 21.24 5.12
CA LYS A 15 48.83 21.57 3.72
C LYS A 15 47.37 21.26 3.36
N ASN A 16 46.64 22.37 3.22
CA ASN A 16 45.89 22.77 2.02
C ASN A 16 44.56 22.06 1.67
N THR A 17 43.48 22.80 1.91
CA THR A 17 42.12 22.60 1.42
C THR A 17 42.04 22.84 -0.10
N GLY A 18 41.90 21.75 -0.86
CA GLY A 18 41.67 21.77 -2.30
C GLY A 18 40.21 22.05 -2.66
N ARG A 19 39.96 23.30 -3.04
CA ARG A 19 38.77 23.88 -3.68
C ARG A 19 38.30 23.04 -4.90
N VAL A 20 37.17 22.33 -4.79
CA VAL A 20 36.51 21.71 -5.95
C VAL A 20 35.76 22.79 -6.74
N LYS A 21 36.25 23.05 -7.95
CA LYS A 21 35.67 24.02 -8.91
C LYS A 21 34.26 23.61 -9.31
N GLY A 22 33.34 24.56 -9.24
CA GLY A 22 31.98 24.44 -9.74
C GLY A 22 31.95 24.42 -11.27
N HIS A 23 31.70 23.26 -11.85
CA HIS A 23 31.29 23.10 -13.24
C HIS A 23 30.41 21.84 -13.36
N ASP A 24 29.25 21.82 -12.69
CA ASP A 24 28.19 20.85 -13.01
C ASP A 24 26.78 21.39 -12.71
N PHE A 25 26.63 22.72 -12.66
CA PHE A 25 25.40 23.41 -12.28
C PHE A 25 24.48 23.80 -13.46
N SER A 26 24.96 23.79 -14.72
CA SER A 26 24.13 24.26 -15.84
C SER A 26 23.09 23.24 -16.34
N ARG A 27 23.21 21.95 -15.99
CA ARG A 27 22.27 20.90 -16.41
C ARG A 27 21.08 20.70 -15.47
N ALA A 28 21.23 20.96 -14.17
CA ALA A 28 20.11 20.95 -13.23
C ALA A 28 19.14 22.12 -13.53
N ASP A 29 19.69 23.25 -13.92
CA ASP A 29 18.93 24.42 -14.40
C ASP A 29 18.18 24.15 -15.71
N ALA A 30 18.73 23.32 -16.60
CA ALA A 30 18.08 23.02 -17.89
C ALA A 30 16.76 22.22 -17.73
N LEU A 31 16.62 21.43 -16.66
CA LEU A 31 15.36 20.78 -16.30
C LEU A 31 14.35 21.74 -15.66
N LEU A 32 14.82 22.79 -14.99
CA LEU A 32 14.00 23.83 -14.34
C LEU A 32 13.60 24.97 -15.30
N LYS A 33 14.36 25.19 -16.39
CA LYS A 33 14.18 26.33 -17.31
C LYS A 33 13.28 26.07 -18.54
N MET A 34 12.72 24.87 -18.71
CA MET A 34 11.84 24.56 -19.85
C MET A 34 10.34 24.81 -19.61
N ASN A 35 9.93 25.53 -18.57
CA ASN A 35 8.52 25.92 -18.40
C ASN A 35 8.39 27.19 -17.54
N GLY A 36 8.37 28.34 -18.20
CA GLY A 36 8.36 29.66 -17.56
C GLY A 36 7.02 30.10 -16.95
N ALA A 37 7.19 30.98 -15.96
CA ALA A 37 6.37 32.10 -15.48
C ALA A 37 5.01 31.87 -14.80
N LEU A 38 5.00 32.25 -13.51
CA LEU A 38 3.87 32.62 -12.65
C LEU A 38 3.63 34.14 -12.73
N ALA A 39 2.37 34.60 -12.76
CA ALA A 39 1.82 35.63 -11.87
C ALA A 39 0.27 35.72 -12.02
N PRO A 40 -0.47 36.21 -11.00
CA PRO A 40 -1.93 36.16 -10.93
C PRO A 40 -2.58 37.50 -11.29
N GLU A 41 -3.79 37.48 -11.85
CA GLU A 41 -4.69 38.64 -11.88
C GLU A 41 -5.98 38.32 -11.13
N GLY A 42 -6.29 39.15 -10.15
CA GLY A 42 -7.60 39.20 -9.51
C GLY A 42 -8.50 40.21 -10.21
N SER A 43 -9.81 40.00 -10.13
CA SER A 43 -10.75 41.10 -10.00
C SER A 43 -12.07 40.62 -9.42
N SER A 44 -12.54 41.43 -8.48
CA SER A 44 -13.81 41.44 -7.77
C SER A 44 -14.96 41.98 -8.62
N SER A 45 -16.20 41.55 -8.37
CA SER A 45 -17.43 42.38 -8.36
C SER A 45 -18.65 41.50 -8.03
N THR A 46 -19.25 41.69 -6.83
CA THR A 46 -20.57 42.34 -6.57
C THR A 46 -21.78 41.57 -7.14
N SER A 47 -22.57 40.91 -6.29
CA SER A 47 -23.77 41.44 -5.62
C SER A 47 -24.93 41.72 -6.57
N THR A 48 -26.05 41.00 -6.40
CA THR A 48 -27.38 41.59 -6.10
C THR A 48 -28.37 40.50 -5.66
N ALA A 49 -29.10 40.84 -4.60
CA ALA A 49 -30.24 40.14 -4.03
C ALA A 49 -31.55 40.41 -4.81
N HIS A 50 -32.63 39.77 -4.34
CA HIS A 50 -34.08 39.90 -4.61
C HIS A 50 -34.67 38.56 -5.07
N ASP A 51 -35.82 38.07 -4.62
CA ASP A 51 -36.77 38.47 -3.58
C ASP A 51 -37.63 37.23 -3.29
N HIS A 52 -38.07 37.06 -2.04
CA HIS A 52 -39.18 36.17 -1.69
C HIS A 52 -40.51 36.82 -2.05
N PRO A 53 -41.56 36.02 -2.32
CA PRO A 53 -42.67 36.09 -1.37
C PRO A 53 -43.39 34.75 -1.07
N ALA A 54 -43.85 34.70 0.18
CA ALA A 54 -45.14 34.18 0.66
C ALA A 54 -45.59 32.74 0.37
N ALA A 55 -45.46 31.92 1.42
CA ALA A 55 -46.53 31.18 2.09
C ALA A 55 -47.77 30.75 1.28
N HIS A 56 -47.86 29.44 0.99
CA HIS A 56 -49.13 28.73 0.96
C HIS A 56 -49.09 27.50 1.87
N SER A 57 -49.99 27.53 2.85
CA SER A 57 -50.33 26.45 3.77
C SER A 57 -50.96 25.27 3.03
N GLY A 58 -50.24 24.16 2.96
CA GLY A 58 -50.77 22.86 2.58
C GLY A 58 -50.28 21.85 3.60
N LEU A 59 -51.20 21.24 4.35
CA LEU A 59 -50.95 20.14 5.28
C LEU A 59 -50.36 18.93 4.53
N SER A 60 -49.04 18.93 4.35
CA SER A 60 -48.28 17.76 3.93
C SER A 60 -48.20 16.81 5.12
N LYS A 61 -48.86 15.66 4.99
CA LYS A 61 -48.70 14.52 5.91
C LYS A 61 -47.21 14.20 5.98
N ILE A 62 -46.58 14.55 7.10
CA ILE A 62 -45.20 14.17 7.41
C ILE A 62 -45.15 12.63 7.30
N PRO A 63 -44.41 12.05 6.33
CA PRO A 63 -44.23 10.62 6.32
C PRO A 63 -43.52 10.26 7.64
N LYS A 64 -44.11 9.30 8.38
CA LYS A 64 -43.50 8.72 9.57
C LYS A 64 -42.03 8.42 9.26
N PRO A 65 -41.07 8.70 10.17
CA PRO A 65 -39.68 8.37 9.92
C PRO A 65 -39.62 6.87 9.65
N VAL A 66 -39.37 6.51 8.39
CA VAL A 66 -38.95 5.16 8.04
C VAL A 66 -37.69 4.98 8.85
N HIS A 67 -37.69 4.07 9.82
CA HIS A 67 -36.49 3.71 10.56
C HIS A 67 -35.40 3.45 9.52
N ALA A 68 -34.45 4.38 9.41
CA ALA A 68 -33.37 4.25 8.43
C ALA A 68 -32.67 2.94 8.78
N ARG A 69 -32.71 1.97 7.85
CA ARG A 69 -31.97 0.72 8.05
C ARG A 69 -30.53 1.12 8.38
N PRO A 70 -29.92 0.55 9.44
CA PRO A 70 -28.55 0.87 9.78
C PRO A 70 -27.68 0.61 8.55
N SER A 71 -26.76 1.53 8.26
CA SER A 71 -25.91 1.42 7.07
C SER A 71 -25.24 0.03 7.03
N PRO A 72 -25.13 -0.58 5.84
CA PRO A 72 -24.58 -1.92 5.68
C PRO A 72 -23.21 -2.05 6.34
N LEU A 73 -22.97 -3.21 6.96
CA LEU A 73 -21.71 -3.53 7.62
C LEU A 73 -20.70 -4.02 6.58
N VAL A 74 -19.46 -3.55 6.65
CA VAL A 74 -18.31 -4.17 5.99
C VAL A 74 -17.36 -4.65 7.08
N LEU A 75 -17.04 -5.94 7.04
CA LEU A 75 -16.06 -6.53 7.93
C LEU A 75 -14.68 -6.43 7.29
N ILE A 76 -13.71 -5.86 8.01
CA ILE A 76 -12.32 -5.74 7.58
C ILE A 76 -11.47 -6.63 8.49
N LEU A 77 -10.94 -7.71 7.92
CA LEU A 77 -9.97 -8.59 8.57
C LEU A 77 -8.55 -8.20 8.17
N LEU A 78 -7.81 -7.69 9.15
CA LEU A 78 -6.44 -7.23 8.98
C LEU A 78 -5.48 -8.00 9.88
N GLY A 79 -4.19 -7.97 9.54
CA GLY A 79 -3.16 -8.73 10.26
C GLY A 79 -2.01 -9.16 9.36
N PRO A 80 -0.88 -9.60 9.92
CA PRO A 80 0.29 -9.98 9.15
C PRO A 80 0.03 -11.21 8.26
N THR A 81 0.80 -11.37 7.18
CA THR A 81 0.82 -12.63 6.43
C THR A 81 1.08 -13.81 7.39
N GLY A 82 0.44 -14.96 7.13
CA GLY A 82 0.51 -16.14 8.01
C GLY A 82 -0.34 -16.09 9.27
N SER A 83 -1.15 -15.05 9.50
CA SER A 83 -1.97 -14.94 10.73
C SER A 83 -3.28 -15.74 10.75
N GLY A 84 -3.58 -16.53 9.72
CA GLY A 84 -4.84 -17.29 9.64
C GLY A 84 -6.06 -16.50 9.13
N LYS A 85 -5.86 -15.34 8.48
CA LYS A 85 -6.98 -14.51 7.95
C LYS A 85 -7.89 -15.26 6.97
N THR A 86 -7.32 -16.06 6.07
CA THR A 86 -8.10 -16.83 5.08
C THR A 86 -9.05 -17.80 5.77
N ALA A 87 -8.52 -18.64 6.68
CA ALA A 87 -9.33 -19.57 7.46
C ALA A 87 -10.46 -18.86 8.21
N LEU A 88 -10.15 -17.76 8.92
CA LEU A 88 -11.16 -16.97 9.62
C LEU A 88 -12.20 -16.37 8.66
N SER A 89 -11.79 -15.84 7.51
CA SER A 89 -12.73 -15.26 6.54
C SER A 89 -13.71 -16.27 5.96
N LEU A 90 -13.28 -17.51 5.74
CA LEU A 90 -14.14 -18.59 5.23
C LEU A 90 -15.20 -18.98 6.27
N GLU A 91 -14.80 -19.17 7.53
CA GLU A 91 -15.72 -19.50 8.61
C GLU A 91 -16.76 -18.41 8.86
N LEU A 92 -16.37 -17.14 8.68
CA LEU A 92 -17.28 -16.01 8.80
C LEU A 92 -18.18 -15.87 7.57
N ALA A 93 -17.67 -16.16 6.37
CA ALA A 93 -18.48 -16.20 5.15
C ALA A 93 -19.59 -17.24 5.27
N ASP A 94 -19.27 -18.46 5.70
CA ASP A 94 -20.24 -19.54 5.90
C ASP A 94 -21.30 -19.16 6.94
N ARG A 95 -20.90 -18.51 8.04
CA ARG A 95 -21.80 -18.14 9.14
C ARG A 95 -22.72 -16.96 8.82
N PHE A 96 -22.21 -15.95 8.10
CA PHE A 96 -22.88 -14.66 7.94
C PHE A 96 -23.31 -14.37 6.50
N ALA A 97 -23.41 -15.41 5.65
CA ALA A 97 -23.66 -15.27 4.21
C ALA A 97 -22.72 -14.21 3.60
N GLY A 98 -21.43 -14.35 3.91
CA GLY A 98 -20.41 -13.38 3.54
C GLY A 98 -19.76 -13.70 2.19
N GLU A 99 -19.31 -12.64 1.52
CA GLU A 99 -18.47 -12.74 0.32
C GLU A 99 -17.13 -12.06 0.60
N ILE A 100 -16.05 -12.67 0.11
CA ILE A 100 -14.69 -12.27 0.46
C ILE A 100 -14.13 -11.33 -0.60
N VAL A 101 -13.65 -10.15 -0.21
CA VAL A 101 -12.92 -9.21 -1.07
C VAL A 101 -11.44 -9.25 -0.70
N SER A 102 -10.61 -9.80 -1.59
CA SER A 102 -9.17 -9.90 -1.35
C SER A 102 -8.52 -8.51 -1.36
N CYS A 103 -7.79 -8.18 -0.29
CA CYS A 103 -7.00 -6.96 -0.12
C CYS A 103 -5.49 -7.28 -0.11
N ASP A 104 -5.04 -7.94 -1.18
CA ASP A 104 -3.66 -8.38 -1.39
C ASP A 104 -3.14 -7.87 -2.74
N SER A 105 -1.92 -7.35 -2.79
CA SER A 105 -1.37 -6.72 -4.00
C SER A 105 -0.75 -7.72 -4.99
N VAL A 106 -0.64 -8.99 -4.62
CA VAL A 106 -0.07 -10.06 -5.45
C VAL A 106 -1.18 -11.03 -5.87
N ALA A 107 -2.13 -11.34 -4.98
CA ALA A 107 -3.24 -12.25 -5.29
C ALA A 107 -4.18 -11.75 -6.41
N VAL A 108 -4.10 -10.47 -6.76
CA VAL A 108 -4.82 -9.89 -7.92
C VAL A 108 -4.38 -10.47 -9.26
N TYR A 109 -3.14 -11.00 -9.35
CA TYR A 109 -2.54 -11.41 -10.63
C TYR A 109 -2.80 -12.86 -10.99
N ARG A 110 -3.23 -13.11 -12.24
CA ARG A 110 -3.48 -14.47 -12.76
C ARG A 110 -2.22 -15.32 -12.80
N GLY A 111 -2.36 -16.61 -12.45
CA GLY A 111 -1.27 -17.60 -12.49
C GLY A 111 -0.16 -17.40 -11.46
N MET A 112 -0.28 -16.38 -10.60
CA MET A 112 0.61 -16.13 -9.48
C MET A 112 0.02 -16.75 -8.21
N ASP A 113 -0.01 -18.08 -8.09
CA ASP A 113 -0.81 -18.78 -7.08
C ASP A 113 0.00 -19.15 -5.83
N LEU A 114 1.12 -19.87 -5.99
CA LEU A 114 1.93 -20.35 -4.87
C LEU A 114 2.59 -19.19 -4.13
N GLY A 115 3.24 -18.28 -4.84
CA GLY A 115 4.03 -17.21 -4.21
C GLY A 115 3.16 -16.11 -3.58
N SER A 116 1.91 -15.99 -4.01
CA SER A 116 0.92 -15.12 -3.34
C SER A 116 0.17 -15.87 -2.22
N ALA A 117 0.21 -17.21 -2.28
CA ALA A 117 -0.57 -18.12 -1.45
C ALA A 117 -2.03 -17.69 -1.37
N LYS A 118 -2.62 -17.60 -2.56
CA LYS A 118 -4.06 -17.52 -2.77
C LYS A 118 -4.76 -18.68 -2.07
N PRO A 119 -6.02 -18.47 -1.67
CA PRO A 119 -6.86 -19.58 -1.25
C PRO A 119 -6.95 -20.63 -2.37
N SER A 120 -6.90 -21.91 -2.00
CA SER A 120 -6.96 -23.02 -2.95
C SER A 120 -8.31 -23.05 -3.69
N PRO A 121 -8.44 -23.79 -4.81
CA PRO A 121 -9.73 -23.97 -5.47
C PRO A 121 -10.82 -24.49 -4.53
N GLU A 122 -10.47 -25.39 -3.61
CA GLU A 122 -11.37 -25.92 -2.59
C GLU A 122 -11.81 -24.83 -1.60
N GLU A 123 -10.87 -24.01 -1.10
CA GLU A 123 -11.19 -22.87 -0.24
C GLU A 123 -12.06 -21.83 -0.95
N ARG A 124 -11.77 -21.54 -2.22
CA ARG A 124 -12.54 -20.62 -3.07
C ARG A 124 -13.93 -21.14 -3.40
N SER A 125 -14.15 -22.45 -3.36
CA SER A 125 -15.46 -23.05 -3.57
C SER A 125 -16.41 -22.89 -2.38
N ARG A 126 -15.87 -22.63 -1.17
CA ARG A 126 -16.66 -22.43 0.05
C ARG A 126 -17.38 -21.08 0.07
N ALA A 127 -16.75 -20.03 -0.46
CA ALA A 127 -17.31 -18.68 -0.50
C ALA A 127 -16.85 -17.90 -1.73
N PRO A 128 -17.69 -17.03 -2.33
CA PRO A 128 -17.26 -16.17 -3.42
C PRO A 128 -16.07 -15.29 -3.03
N HIS A 129 -15.04 -15.29 -3.88
CA HIS A 129 -13.86 -14.44 -3.73
C HIS A 129 -13.79 -13.41 -4.86
N HIS A 130 -13.68 -12.15 -4.48
CA HIS A 130 -13.53 -11.00 -5.36
C HIS A 130 -12.08 -10.51 -5.35
N LEU A 131 -11.65 -9.91 -6.46
CA LEU A 131 -10.31 -9.33 -6.62
C LEU A 131 -9.14 -10.31 -6.49
N ILE A 132 -9.40 -11.57 -6.85
CA ILE A 132 -8.37 -12.59 -7.13
C ILE A 132 -8.41 -12.85 -8.63
N ASP A 133 -7.25 -12.99 -9.28
CA ASP A 133 -7.17 -13.28 -10.72
C ASP A 133 -7.88 -12.24 -11.62
N VAL A 134 -7.79 -10.97 -11.25
CA VAL A 134 -8.45 -9.86 -11.95
C VAL A 134 -7.55 -9.09 -12.92
N ALA A 135 -6.23 -9.28 -12.84
CA ALA A 135 -5.25 -8.65 -13.71
C ALA A 135 -4.19 -9.65 -14.17
N ASP A 136 -3.59 -9.41 -15.33
CA ASP A 136 -2.42 -10.18 -15.77
C ASP A 136 -1.13 -9.60 -15.13
N PRO A 137 -0.06 -10.41 -14.93
CA PRO A 137 1.17 -9.98 -14.24
C PRO A 137 1.88 -8.75 -14.84
N ASP A 138 1.69 -8.47 -16.13
CA ASP A 138 2.22 -7.29 -16.83
C ASP A 138 1.30 -6.05 -16.74
N GLU A 139 0.06 -6.22 -16.26
CA GLU A 139 -0.89 -5.13 -16.07
C GLU A 139 -0.67 -4.40 -14.74
N PRO A 140 -0.76 -3.06 -14.70
CA PRO A 140 -0.55 -2.31 -13.48
C PRO A 140 -1.77 -2.31 -12.55
N MET A 141 -1.74 -3.06 -11.44
CA MET A 141 -2.73 -2.91 -10.36
C MET A 141 -2.32 -1.84 -9.34
N THR A 142 -2.80 -0.61 -9.55
CA THR A 142 -2.56 0.51 -8.61
C THR A 142 -3.53 0.49 -7.44
N ALA A 143 -3.17 1.13 -6.32
CA ALA A 143 -4.07 1.24 -5.16
C ALA A 143 -5.39 1.98 -5.48
N GLY A 144 -5.36 2.93 -6.42
CA GLY A 144 -6.57 3.60 -6.91
C GLY A 144 -7.44 2.68 -7.79
N ALA A 145 -6.82 1.86 -8.64
CA ALA A 145 -7.54 0.85 -9.43
C ALA A 145 -8.19 -0.21 -8.53
N TYR A 146 -7.43 -0.71 -7.56
CA TYR A 146 -7.92 -1.60 -6.52
C TYR A 146 -9.12 -0.99 -5.77
N SER A 147 -8.99 0.25 -5.29
CA SER A 147 -10.07 0.91 -4.52
C SER A 147 -11.38 0.99 -5.31
N ARG A 148 -11.33 1.37 -6.60
CA ARG A 148 -12.53 1.39 -7.46
C ARG A 148 -13.14 0.01 -7.63
N ALA A 149 -12.33 -1.01 -7.93
CA ALA A 149 -12.80 -2.38 -8.12
C ALA A 149 -13.38 -2.96 -6.82
N ALA A 150 -12.73 -2.69 -5.67
CA ALA A 150 -13.19 -3.11 -4.36
C ALA A 150 -14.51 -2.44 -3.98
N ARG A 151 -14.65 -1.12 -4.20
CA ARG A 151 -15.92 -0.41 -3.94
C ARG A 151 -17.07 -0.94 -4.80
N ALA A 152 -16.81 -1.27 -6.07
CA ALA A 152 -17.79 -1.91 -6.93
C ALA A 152 -18.21 -3.29 -6.38
N ALA A 153 -17.25 -4.11 -5.94
CA ALA A 153 -17.54 -5.39 -5.31
C ALA A 153 -18.33 -5.23 -4.00
N LEU A 154 -17.97 -4.28 -3.14
CA LEU A 154 -18.72 -3.99 -1.91
C LEU A 154 -20.18 -3.64 -2.22
N ALA A 155 -20.42 -2.75 -3.19
CA ALA A 155 -21.77 -2.35 -3.60
C ALA A 155 -22.58 -3.55 -4.13
N ASP A 156 -21.97 -4.37 -4.97
CA ASP A 156 -22.57 -5.55 -5.57
C ASP A 156 -22.94 -6.63 -4.53
N ILE A 157 -22.01 -6.95 -3.62
CA ILE A 157 -22.25 -7.88 -2.49
C ILE A 157 -23.38 -7.36 -1.60
N THR A 158 -23.37 -6.06 -1.29
CA THR A 158 -24.39 -5.43 -0.44
C THR A 158 -25.76 -5.44 -1.11
N ALA A 159 -25.83 -5.27 -2.43
CA ALA A 159 -27.09 -5.32 -3.19
C ALA A 159 -27.73 -6.73 -3.14
N ARG A 160 -26.92 -7.79 -2.97
CA ARG A 160 -27.39 -9.16 -2.68
C ARG A 160 -27.75 -9.42 -1.22
N ALA A 161 -27.67 -8.41 -0.35
CA ALA A 161 -27.84 -8.52 1.09
C ALA A 161 -26.85 -9.49 1.77
N HIS A 162 -25.68 -9.68 1.17
CA HIS A 162 -24.57 -10.46 1.73
C HIS A 162 -23.61 -9.56 2.52
N LEU A 163 -22.84 -10.14 3.44
CA LEU A 163 -21.82 -9.42 4.22
C LEU A 163 -20.51 -9.31 3.44
N PRO A 164 -20.04 -8.11 3.06
CA PRO A 164 -18.71 -7.97 2.47
C PRO A 164 -17.62 -8.15 3.54
N ILE A 165 -16.70 -9.08 3.29
CA ILE A 165 -15.55 -9.39 4.16
C ILE A 165 -14.27 -9.03 3.40
N VAL A 166 -13.71 -7.86 3.69
CA VAL A 166 -12.42 -7.43 3.14
C VAL A 166 -11.31 -8.10 3.95
N THR A 167 -10.54 -8.99 3.31
CA THR A 167 -9.45 -9.73 3.98
C THR A 167 -8.14 -9.53 3.26
N GLY A 168 -7.07 -9.22 3.98
CA GLY A 168 -5.76 -9.09 3.34
C GLY A 168 -4.70 -8.38 4.16
N GLY A 169 -3.57 -8.15 3.51
CA GLY A 169 -2.35 -7.67 4.13
C GLY A 169 -1.81 -6.35 3.58
N THR A 170 -2.44 -5.79 2.54
CA THR A 170 -1.91 -4.60 1.85
C THR A 170 -2.50 -3.33 2.45
N GLY A 171 -1.82 -2.78 3.46
CA GLY A 171 -2.27 -1.56 4.16
C GLY A 171 -2.56 -0.37 3.23
N LEU A 172 -1.79 -0.17 2.16
CA LEU A 172 -2.05 0.90 1.19
C LEU A 172 -3.36 0.69 0.41
N TYR A 173 -3.72 -0.55 0.09
CA TYR A 173 -4.97 -0.88 -0.59
C TYR A 173 -6.15 -0.69 0.35
N LEU A 174 -6.00 -1.13 1.61
CA LEU A 174 -7.02 -0.89 2.63
C LEU A 174 -7.27 0.60 2.83
N ARG A 175 -6.20 1.40 2.98
CA ARG A 175 -6.31 2.86 3.10
C ARG A 175 -6.97 3.49 1.88
N ALA A 176 -6.58 3.06 0.67
CA ALA A 176 -7.18 3.54 -0.56
C ALA A 176 -8.67 3.23 -0.65
N LEU A 177 -9.09 2.06 -0.14
CA LEU A 177 -10.48 1.66 -0.06
C LEU A 177 -11.24 2.51 0.97
N THR A 178 -10.73 2.63 2.19
CA THR A 178 -11.47 3.22 3.33
C THR A 178 -11.38 4.74 3.40
N GLU A 179 -10.20 5.32 3.22
CA GLU A 179 -9.95 6.77 3.31
C GLU A 179 -9.95 7.45 1.94
N GLY A 180 -9.86 6.68 0.85
CA GLY A 180 -9.58 7.20 -0.47
C GLY A 180 -8.10 7.51 -0.67
N LEU A 181 -7.74 7.87 -1.90
CA LEU A 181 -6.42 8.38 -2.22
C LEU A 181 -6.53 9.79 -2.79
N PHE A 182 -5.47 10.56 -2.56
CA PHE A 182 -5.22 11.79 -3.29
C PHE A 182 -5.32 11.56 -4.82
N ALA A 183 -6.16 12.36 -5.46
CA ALA A 183 -6.31 12.41 -6.92
C ALA A 183 -5.10 13.14 -7.54
N GLY A 184 -3.97 12.44 -7.56
CA GLY A 184 -2.74 12.95 -8.12
C GLY A 184 -2.63 12.82 -9.63
N PRO A 185 -1.68 13.54 -10.24
CA PRO A 185 -1.38 13.39 -11.65
C PRO A 185 -1.08 11.92 -11.98
N GLN A 186 -1.48 11.52 -13.18
CA GLN A 186 -1.18 10.20 -13.71
C GLN A 186 0.34 9.96 -13.73
N ARG A 187 0.70 8.68 -13.69
CA ARG A 187 2.09 8.26 -13.70
C ARG A 187 2.70 8.52 -15.09
N ASP A 188 3.86 9.17 -15.12
CA ASP A 188 4.63 9.41 -16.34
C ASP A 188 5.88 8.50 -16.34
N GLU A 189 5.85 7.43 -17.13
CA GLU A 189 6.95 6.46 -17.15
C GLU A 189 8.25 7.03 -17.72
N ASP A 190 8.19 7.95 -18.67
CA ASP A 190 9.38 8.50 -19.31
C ASP A 190 10.07 9.49 -18.37
N LEU A 191 9.30 10.30 -17.65
CA LEU A 191 9.82 11.12 -16.55
C LEU A 191 10.48 10.23 -15.48
N ARG A 192 9.82 9.14 -15.07
CA ARG A 192 10.39 8.22 -14.07
C ARG A 192 11.67 7.55 -14.53
N LYS A 193 11.75 7.10 -15.78
CA LYS A 193 12.97 6.54 -16.37
C LYS A 193 14.12 7.56 -16.31
N ARG A 194 13.85 8.80 -16.71
CA ARG A 194 14.84 9.90 -16.65
C ARG A 194 15.28 10.19 -15.22
N LEU A 195 14.35 10.26 -14.27
CA LEU A 195 14.67 10.50 -12.85
C LEU A 195 15.50 9.37 -12.26
N ARG A 196 15.22 8.10 -12.59
CA ARG A 196 16.04 6.94 -12.18
C ARG A 196 17.45 7.02 -12.75
N ALA A 197 17.58 7.26 -14.06
CA ALA A 197 18.88 7.38 -14.71
C ALA A 197 19.73 8.49 -14.09
N SER A 198 19.11 9.65 -13.81
CA SER A 198 19.78 10.75 -13.12
C SER A 198 20.19 10.41 -11.69
N ALA A 199 19.34 9.70 -10.94
CA ALA A 199 19.68 9.25 -9.58
C ALA A 199 20.88 8.29 -9.57
N THR A 200 20.94 7.36 -10.52
CA THR A 200 22.10 6.46 -10.69
C THR A 200 23.37 7.24 -11.04
N LYS A 201 23.26 8.22 -11.94
CA LYS A 201 24.42 9.02 -12.39
C LYS A 201 24.98 9.96 -11.32
N HIS A 202 24.11 10.63 -10.56
CA HIS A 202 24.49 11.71 -9.65
C HIS A 202 24.52 11.30 -8.17
N GLY A 203 24.20 10.05 -7.87
CA GLY A 203 24.17 9.49 -6.52
C GLY A 203 22.82 9.63 -5.81
N SER A 204 22.67 8.86 -4.73
CA SER A 204 21.40 8.66 -4.00
C SER A 204 20.77 9.95 -3.45
N SER A 205 21.58 10.94 -3.07
CA SER A 205 21.10 12.22 -2.54
C SER A 205 20.60 13.19 -3.61
N TRP A 206 20.81 12.92 -4.90
CA TRP A 206 20.45 13.85 -5.97
C TRP A 206 18.94 14.12 -6.00
N LEU A 207 18.12 13.07 -6.00
CA LEU A 207 16.66 13.22 -5.99
C LEU A 207 16.15 13.95 -4.75
N HIS A 208 16.75 13.68 -3.58
CA HIS A 208 16.39 14.36 -2.34
C HIS A 208 16.68 15.86 -2.44
N ARG A 209 17.86 16.26 -2.94
CA ARG A 209 18.19 17.68 -3.18
C ARG A 209 17.25 18.35 -4.19
N ILE A 210 16.85 17.66 -5.24
CA ILE A 210 15.86 18.17 -6.19
C ILE A 210 14.52 18.39 -5.48
N LEU A 211 14.05 17.41 -4.70
CA LEU A 211 12.82 17.53 -3.95
C LEU A 211 12.89 18.65 -2.90
N THR A 212 14.00 18.81 -2.18
CA THR A 212 14.17 19.91 -1.21
C THR A 212 13.98 21.28 -1.85
N ARG A 213 14.38 21.46 -3.12
CA ARG A 213 14.17 22.72 -3.84
C ARG A 213 12.72 22.92 -4.30
N LEU A 214 12.04 21.83 -4.66
CA LEU A 214 10.65 21.88 -5.15
C LEU A 214 9.64 21.94 -3.99
N ASP A 215 9.93 21.25 -2.89
CA ASP A 215 9.04 21.06 -1.74
C ASP A 215 9.85 20.60 -0.50
N PRO A 216 10.39 21.55 0.29
CA PRO A 216 11.15 21.24 1.50
C PRO A 216 10.35 20.40 2.50
N SER A 217 9.07 20.72 2.70
CA SER A 217 8.21 20.05 3.67
C SER A 217 8.04 18.56 3.36
N THR A 218 7.84 18.21 2.08
CA THR A 218 7.78 16.80 1.67
C THR A 218 9.15 16.13 1.72
N ALA A 219 10.24 16.86 1.41
CA ALA A 219 11.60 16.33 1.47
C ALA A 219 12.00 15.92 2.90
N ASP A 220 11.60 16.67 3.93
CA ASP A 220 11.90 16.35 5.33
C ASP A 220 11.24 15.05 5.80
N ARG A 221 10.11 14.68 5.18
CA ARG A 221 9.34 13.48 5.51
C ARG A 221 9.79 12.24 4.75
N ILE A 222 10.56 12.40 3.68
CA ILE A 222 11.01 11.30 2.82
C ILE A 222 12.51 11.14 2.96
N HIS A 223 12.94 9.97 3.45
CA HIS A 223 14.36 9.65 3.56
C HIS A 223 15.04 9.66 2.18
N ALA A 224 16.29 10.13 2.10
CA ALA A 224 17.03 10.25 0.83
C ALA A 224 17.19 8.92 0.06
N ASN A 225 17.15 7.80 0.78
CA ASN A 225 17.23 6.46 0.18
C ASN A 225 15.89 5.90 -0.30
N ASP A 226 14.76 6.60 -0.07
CA ASP A 226 13.45 6.18 -0.55
C ASP A 226 13.21 6.70 -1.98
N THR A 227 14.02 6.20 -2.92
CA THR A 227 14.00 6.58 -4.33
C THR A 227 12.59 6.52 -4.95
N PRO A 228 11.76 5.48 -4.70
CA PRO A 228 10.40 5.45 -5.23
C PRO A 228 9.52 6.61 -4.76
N LYS A 229 9.56 6.98 -3.47
CA LYS A 229 8.78 8.11 -2.95
C LYS A 229 9.33 9.44 -3.43
N LEU A 230 10.65 9.60 -3.51
CA LEU A 230 11.28 10.81 -4.05
C LEU A 230 10.87 11.05 -5.51
N ILE A 231 10.92 10.01 -6.35
CA ILE A 231 10.48 10.09 -7.74
C ILE A 231 9.01 10.50 -7.82
N ARG A 232 8.11 9.89 -7.03
CA ARG A 232 6.70 10.27 -7.02
C ARG A 232 6.49 11.70 -6.56
N ALA A 233 7.22 12.16 -5.53
CA ALA A 233 7.10 13.52 -5.03
C ALA A 233 7.54 14.54 -6.09
N VAL A 234 8.70 14.32 -6.72
CA VAL A 234 9.18 15.17 -7.82
C VAL A 234 8.20 15.14 -9.01
N GLU A 235 7.71 13.96 -9.41
CA GLU A 235 6.71 13.81 -10.47
C GLU A 235 5.44 14.63 -10.20
N VAL A 236 4.90 14.58 -8.96
CA VAL A 236 3.72 15.37 -8.59
C VAL A 236 4.01 16.87 -8.60
N CYS A 237 5.17 17.30 -8.07
CA CYS A 237 5.56 18.70 -8.09
C CYS A 237 5.67 19.25 -9.52
N LEU A 238 6.30 18.49 -10.43
CA LEU A 238 6.49 18.90 -11.82
C LEU A 238 5.19 18.92 -12.61
N ALA A 239 4.37 17.87 -12.49
CA ALA A 239 3.10 17.79 -13.21
C ALA A 239 2.08 18.83 -12.69
N GLY A 240 2.04 19.07 -11.39
CA GLY A 240 1.15 20.05 -10.77
C GLY A 240 1.67 21.49 -10.80
N ARG A 241 2.94 21.70 -11.20
CA ARG A 241 3.67 22.98 -11.11
C ARG A 241 3.58 23.66 -9.73
N ARG A 242 3.45 22.87 -8.67
CA ARG A 242 3.30 23.35 -7.28
C ARG A 242 3.83 22.29 -6.30
N PRO A 243 4.28 22.68 -5.10
CA PRO A 243 4.79 21.73 -4.10
C PRO A 243 3.76 20.65 -3.77
N MET A 244 4.19 19.40 -3.66
CA MET A 244 3.33 18.26 -3.31
C MET A 244 2.61 18.47 -1.97
N SER A 245 3.28 19.10 -1.00
CA SER A 245 2.73 19.50 0.30
C SER A 245 1.53 20.44 0.15
N ALA A 246 1.61 21.42 -0.74
CA ALA A 246 0.50 22.32 -1.05
C ALA A 246 -0.64 21.59 -1.77
N VAL A 247 -0.31 20.63 -2.64
CA VAL A 247 -1.32 19.77 -3.28
C VAL A 247 -2.09 18.97 -2.23
N PHE A 248 -1.38 18.31 -1.30
CA PHE A 248 -2.03 17.54 -0.23
C PHE A 248 -2.84 18.42 0.72
N ALA A 249 -2.32 19.58 1.12
CA ALA A 249 -3.04 20.50 2.00
C ALA A 249 -4.36 21.01 1.37
N SER A 250 -4.34 21.32 0.06
CA SER A 250 -5.55 21.74 -0.67
C SER A 250 -6.50 20.59 -1.01
N GLN A 251 -6.09 19.33 -0.79
CA GLN A 251 -6.85 18.14 -1.16
C GLN A 251 -7.09 17.18 0.00
N ASP A 252 -6.77 17.55 1.24
CA ASP A 252 -7.25 16.80 2.41
C ASP A 252 -8.80 16.82 2.47
N GLU A 253 -9.44 17.83 1.89
CA GLU A 253 -10.89 17.87 1.60
C GLU A 253 -11.32 17.06 0.36
N ALA A 254 -10.39 16.68 -0.53
CA ALA A 254 -10.66 15.95 -1.77
C ALA A 254 -10.33 14.45 -1.69
N ARG A 255 -10.02 13.93 -0.49
CA ARG A 255 -10.01 12.49 -0.28
C ARG A 255 -11.45 12.00 -0.39
N ASP A 256 -11.66 10.93 -1.14
CA ASP A 256 -12.97 10.28 -1.32
C ASP A 256 -13.05 9.09 -0.34
N PRO A 257 -13.41 9.28 0.95
CA PRO A 257 -13.55 8.18 1.90
C PRO A 257 -14.72 7.28 1.52
N LEU A 258 -14.68 6.04 1.99
CA LEU A 258 -15.79 5.10 1.80
C LEU A 258 -16.97 5.56 2.66
N THR A 259 -18.06 5.95 2.01
CA THR A 259 -19.31 6.38 2.65
C THR A 259 -20.41 5.33 2.48
N GLY A 260 -21.47 5.43 3.29
CA GLY A 260 -22.62 4.52 3.21
C GLY A 260 -22.40 3.16 3.88
N TYR A 261 -21.26 2.94 4.55
CA TYR A 261 -20.94 1.69 5.25
C TYR A 261 -20.54 1.93 6.69
N ARG A 262 -20.89 0.98 7.57
CA ARG A 262 -20.27 0.83 8.89
C ARG A 262 -19.08 -0.11 8.75
N LEU A 263 -17.91 0.31 9.22
CA LEU A 263 -16.69 -0.48 9.10
C LEU A 263 -16.35 -1.13 10.44
N LEU A 264 -16.39 -2.46 10.49
CA LEU A 264 -15.90 -3.23 11.64
C LEU A 264 -14.51 -3.75 11.30
N ARG A 265 -13.49 -3.31 12.06
CA ARG A 265 -12.10 -3.74 11.86
C ARG A 265 -11.69 -4.74 12.92
N ILE A 266 -11.20 -5.89 12.49
CA ILE A 266 -10.67 -6.94 13.38
C ILE A 266 -9.24 -7.24 12.95
N GLY A 267 -8.31 -7.07 13.88
CA GLY A 267 -6.88 -7.27 13.68
C GLY A 267 -6.38 -8.54 14.34
N LEU A 268 -5.78 -9.45 13.58
CA LEU A 268 -5.08 -10.61 14.13
C LEU A 268 -3.63 -10.25 14.47
N ASN A 269 -3.20 -10.53 15.69
CA ASN A 269 -1.85 -10.32 16.18
C ASN A 269 -1.32 -11.56 16.92
N PRO A 270 -1.03 -12.67 16.21
CA PRO A 270 -0.53 -13.88 16.86
C PRO A 270 0.83 -13.66 17.54
N PRO A 271 1.21 -14.51 18.53
CA PRO A 271 2.53 -14.47 19.14
C PRO A 271 3.65 -14.50 18.11
N ARG A 272 4.56 -13.54 18.19
CA ARG A 272 5.57 -13.28 17.14
C ARG A 272 6.42 -14.51 16.80
N GLN A 273 6.84 -15.28 17.81
CA GLN A 273 7.67 -16.45 17.59
C GLN A 273 6.92 -17.52 16.79
N ALA A 274 5.71 -17.88 17.23
CA ALA A 274 4.86 -18.83 16.53
C ALA A 274 4.52 -18.37 15.10
N LEU A 275 4.26 -17.06 14.91
CA LEU A 275 4.04 -16.49 13.58
C LEU A 275 5.27 -16.68 12.67
N TYR A 276 6.47 -16.47 13.19
CA TYR A 276 7.70 -16.61 12.41
C TYR A 276 7.98 -18.07 12.05
N GLU A 277 7.75 -19.00 12.96
CA GLU A 277 7.84 -20.44 12.71
C GLU A 277 6.85 -20.87 11.62
N HIS A 278 5.59 -20.41 11.73
CA HIS A 278 4.56 -20.66 10.71
C HIS A 278 4.97 -20.11 9.34
N LEU A 279 5.47 -18.87 9.28
CA LEU A 279 5.94 -18.26 8.03
C LEU A 279 7.12 -19.01 7.41
N ASN A 280 8.05 -19.48 8.24
CA ASN A 280 9.20 -20.23 7.76
C ASN A 280 8.78 -21.56 7.12
N ARG A 281 7.86 -22.29 7.77
CA ARG A 281 7.30 -23.53 7.27
C ARG A 281 6.53 -23.31 5.98
N ARG A 282 5.58 -22.37 5.97
CA ARG A 282 4.78 -22.01 4.77
C ARG A 282 5.67 -21.63 3.59
N CYS A 283 6.75 -20.89 3.83
CA CYS A 283 7.69 -20.54 2.78
C CYS A 283 8.39 -21.79 2.21
N ALA A 284 8.86 -22.71 3.06
CA ALA A 284 9.48 -23.94 2.59
C ALA A 284 8.49 -24.79 1.77
N GLU A 285 7.23 -24.88 2.23
CA GLU A 285 6.14 -25.56 1.52
C GLU A 285 5.89 -24.96 0.14
N MET A 286 5.87 -23.63 -0.02
CA MET A 286 5.71 -22.99 -1.33
C MET A 286 6.80 -23.40 -2.32
N PHE A 287 8.07 -23.41 -1.90
CA PHE A 287 9.18 -23.82 -2.75
C PHE A 287 9.11 -25.32 -3.07
N ALA A 288 8.78 -26.16 -2.08
CA ALA A 288 8.60 -27.59 -2.29
C ALA A 288 7.42 -27.92 -3.23
N ALA A 289 6.38 -27.08 -3.24
CA ALA A 289 5.22 -27.20 -4.13
C ALA A 289 5.47 -26.69 -5.56
N GLY A 290 6.67 -26.20 -5.86
CA GLY A 290 7.07 -25.81 -7.21
C GLY A 290 6.96 -24.32 -7.53
N LEU A 291 7.21 -23.45 -6.55
CA LEU A 291 7.25 -21.99 -6.77
C LEU A 291 8.27 -21.57 -7.84
N VAL A 292 9.39 -22.30 -7.97
CA VAL A 292 10.41 -22.01 -8.99
C VAL A 292 9.87 -22.30 -10.39
N GLU A 293 9.12 -23.37 -10.55
CA GLU A 293 8.47 -23.78 -11.79
C GLU A 293 7.35 -22.80 -12.17
N GLU A 294 6.55 -22.37 -11.20
CA GLU A 294 5.55 -21.31 -11.39
C GLU A 294 6.21 -20.00 -11.86
N ALA A 295 7.27 -19.56 -11.18
CA ALA A 295 8.02 -18.37 -11.58
C ALA A 295 8.63 -18.51 -12.97
N ARG A 296 9.14 -19.70 -13.35
CA ARG A 296 9.70 -19.96 -14.69
C ARG A 296 8.63 -19.85 -15.77
N ARG A 297 7.43 -20.40 -15.55
CA ARG A 297 6.30 -20.27 -16.49
C ARG A 297 5.89 -18.81 -16.67
N LEU A 298 5.75 -18.07 -15.57
CA LEU A 298 5.40 -16.65 -15.61
C LEU A 298 6.47 -15.82 -16.31
N LEU A 299 7.75 -16.08 -16.05
CA LEU A 299 8.87 -15.41 -16.72
C LEU A 299 8.87 -15.68 -18.23
N ALA A 300 8.56 -16.91 -18.65
CA ALA A 300 8.47 -17.25 -20.06
C ALA A 300 7.30 -16.56 -20.78
N CYS A 301 6.18 -16.36 -20.08
CA CYS A 301 4.98 -15.73 -20.66
C CYS A 301 5.05 -14.20 -20.67
N TYR A 302 5.45 -13.58 -19.56
CA TYR A 302 5.35 -12.14 -19.36
C TYR A 302 6.70 -11.42 -19.34
N GLY A 303 7.81 -12.15 -19.29
CA GLY A 303 9.13 -11.58 -19.06
C GLY A 303 9.29 -11.01 -17.64
N ARG A 304 10.29 -10.15 -17.44
CA ARG A 304 10.56 -9.52 -16.13
C ARG A 304 9.59 -8.36 -15.86
N VAL A 305 8.45 -8.70 -15.29
CA VAL A 305 7.43 -7.75 -14.87
C VAL A 305 7.50 -7.44 -13.38
N LYS A 306 7.00 -6.27 -13.00
CA LYS A 306 7.01 -5.81 -11.61
C LYS A 306 6.30 -6.76 -10.65
N ALA A 307 5.28 -7.49 -11.10
CA ALA A 307 4.59 -8.46 -10.26
C ALA A 307 5.56 -9.55 -9.74
N LEU A 308 6.52 -9.98 -10.54
CA LEU A 308 7.54 -10.96 -10.16
C LEU A 308 8.60 -10.43 -9.18
N ASP A 309 8.64 -9.12 -8.93
CA ASP A 309 9.44 -8.55 -7.84
C ASP A 309 8.82 -8.81 -6.46
N SER A 310 7.63 -9.40 -6.40
CA SER A 310 7.00 -9.76 -5.14
C SER A 310 7.80 -10.81 -4.36
N LEU A 311 7.57 -10.84 -3.06
CA LEU A 311 8.24 -11.76 -2.16
C LEU A 311 7.88 -13.21 -2.52
N GLY A 312 8.85 -14.13 -2.44
CA GLY A 312 8.72 -15.48 -2.98
C GLY A 312 9.21 -15.53 -4.42
N TYR A 313 8.52 -14.84 -5.34
CA TYR A 313 8.89 -14.81 -6.77
C TYR A 313 10.28 -14.22 -7.01
N ARG A 314 10.65 -13.14 -6.31
CA ARG A 314 12.01 -12.57 -6.43
C ARG A 314 13.09 -13.60 -6.08
N GLN A 315 12.85 -14.41 -5.04
CA GLN A 315 13.79 -15.45 -4.63
C GLN A 315 13.78 -16.63 -5.59
N ALA A 316 12.62 -17.01 -6.13
CA ALA A 316 12.54 -18.00 -7.20
C ALA A 316 13.30 -17.55 -8.46
N LEU A 317 13.20 -16.27 -8.84
CA LEU A 317 13.97 -15.69 -9.94
C LEU A 317 15.48 -15.77 -9.69
N SER A 318 15.96 -15.50 -8.46
CA SER A 318 17.39 -15.64 -8.16
C SER A 318 17.92 -17.06 -8.34
N VAL A 319 17.07 -18.09 -8.16
CA VAL A 319 17.43 -19.48 -8.46
C VAL A 319 17.47 -19.70 -9.97
N ILE A 320 16.48 -19.18 -10.70
CA ILE A 320 16.41 -19.28 -12.16
C ILE A 320 17.62 -18.61 -12.83
N ASP A 321 18.07 -17.48 -12.27
CA ASP A 321 19.19 -16.69 -12.76
C ASP A 321 20.57 -17.27 -12.36
N GLY A 322 20.59 -18.26 -11.47
CA GLY A 322 21.84 -18.84 -10.94
C GLY A 322 22.56 -17.94 -9.92
N GLU A 323 21.90 -16.91 -9.40
CA GLU A 323 22.43 -15.99 -8.39
C GLU A 323 22.41 -16.58 -6.97
N ALA A 324 21.52 -17.55 -6.72
CA ALA A 324 21.40 -18.26 -5.45
C ALA A 324 21.02 -19.73 -5.67
N ASP A 325 21.46 -20.61 -4.77
CA ASP A 325 20.93 -21.97 -4.70
C ASP A 325 19.55 -21.99 -4.02
N LEU A 326 18.84 -23.13 -4.15
CA LEU A 326 17.50 -23.29 -3.59
C LEU A 326 17.47 -23.08 -2.05
N PRO A 327 18.38 -23.65 -1.24
CA PRO A 327 18.41 -23.40 0.19
C PRO A 327 18.59 -21.91 0.56
N ALA A 328 19.50 -21.19 -0.12
CA ALA A 328 19.72 -19.76 0.13
C ALA A 328 18.49 -18.93 -0.27
N ALA A 329 17.85 -19.26 -1.39
CA ALA A 329 16.63 -18.59 -1.84
C ALA A 329 15.47 -18.78 -0.84
N VAL A 330 15.29 -19.99 -0.30
CA VAL A 330 14.30 -20.28 0.75
C VAL A 330 14.60 -19.46 2.00
N ALA A 331 15.85 -19.47 2.49
CA ALA A 331 16.24 -18.70 3.68
C ALA A 331 16.00 -17.18 3.50
N ALA A 332 16.31 -16.65 2.32
CA ALA A 332 16.07 -15.25 1.96
C ALA A 332 14.56 -14.93 1.92
N ALA A 333 13.74 -15.82 1.37
CA ALA A 333 12.30 -15.65 1.31
C ALA A 333 11.69 -15.68 2.72
N GLN A 334 12.09 -16.63 3.57
CA GLN A 334 11.68 -16.70 4.98
C GLN A 334 11.99 -15.40 5.74
N GLN A 335 13.22 -14.87 5.60
CA GLN A 335 13.59 -13.59 6.20
C GLN A 335 12.75 -12.43 5.64
N GLY A 336 12.49 -12.44 4.33
CA GLY A 336 11.62 -11.47 3.68
C GLY A 336 10.19 -11.49 4.22
N HIS A 337 9.61 -12.68 4.47
CA HIS A 337 8.25 -12.84 4.99
C HIS A 337 8.15 -12.34 6.43
N ARG A 338 9.12 -12.64 7.29
CA ARG A 338 9.20 -12.09 8.66
C ARG A 338 9.28 -10.56 8.65
N ASN A 339 10.12 -10.00 7.78
CA ASN A 339 10.26 -8.55 7.64
C ASN A 339 8.98 -7.91 7.11
N TYR A 340 8.29 -8.56 6.18
CA TYR A 340 7.01 -8.09 5.65
C TYR A 340 5.91 -8.13 6.72
N ALA A 341 5.77 -9.23 7.46
CA ALA A 341 4.84 -9.34 8.59
C ALA A 341 5.05 -8.24 9.64
N LYS A 342 6.31 -7.96 10.01
CA LYS A 342 6.65 -6.85 10.91
C LYS A 342 6.19 -5.49 10.36
N ARG A 343 6.41 -5.23 9.07
CA ARG A 343 5.97 -3.98 8.42
C ARG A 343 4.45 -3.88 8.38
N GLN A 344 3.74 -4.97 8.10
CA GLN A 344 2.28 -5.02 8.12
C GLN A 344 1.73 -4.68 9.49
N LEU A 345 2.23 -5.31 10.56
CA LEU A 345 1.82 -4.97 11.93
C LEU A 345 2.12 -3.51 12.28
N THR A 346 3.28 -2.99 11.86
CA THR A 346 3.63 -1.57 12.08
C THR A 346 2.64 -0.63 11.40
N TRP A 347 2.17 -0.99 10.19
CA TRP A 347 1.13 -0.24 9.48
C TRP A 347 -0.20 -0.34 10.21
N PHE A 348 -0.68 -1.55 10.44
CA PHE A 348 -2.01 -1.82 10.97
C PHE A 348 -2.23 -1.29 12.40
N ARG A 349 -1.18 -1.19 13.23
CA ARG A 349 -1.26 -0.55 14.55
C ARG A 349 -1.63 0.93 14.52
N ARG A 350 -1.57 1.57 13.36
CA ARG A 350 -1.98 2.98 13.16
C ARG A 350 -3.40 3.09 12.63
N GLU A 351 -4.05 1.98 12.29
CA GLU A 351 -5.44 1.98 11.87
C GLU A 351 -6.32 2.27 13.11
N PRO A 352 -7.29 3.19 12.99
CA PRO A 352 -8.20 3.51 14.09
C PRO A 352 -9.21 2.38 14.31
N ASP A 353 -9.73 2.28 15.54
CA ASP A 353 -10.90 1.47 15.89
C ASP A 353 -10.79 -0.01 15.49
N VAL A 354 -9.60 -0.60 15.69
CA VAL A 354 -9.34 -2.02 15.44
C VAL A 354 -9.56 -2.85 16.69
N HIS A 355 -10.41 -3.88 16.60
CA HIS A 355 -10.52 -4.94 17.60
C HIS A 355 -9.37 -5.94 17.43
N TRP A 356 -8.34 -5.83 18.26
CA TRP A 356 -7.18 -6.71 18.20
C TRP A 356 -7.42 -8.04 18.93
N ILE A 357 -7.11 -9.14 18.25
CA ILE A 357 -7.11 -10.50 18.80
C ILE A 357 -5.68 -11.02 18.82
N GLU A 358 -5.16 -11.30 20.01
CA GLU A 358 -3.78 -11.76 20.23
C GLU A 358 -3.63 -13.29 19.99
N ALA A 359 -4.14 -13.78 18.86
CA ALA A 359 -4.14 -15.19 18.49
C ALA A 359 -4.20 -15.37 16.97
N PHE A 360 -4.05 -16.62 16.51
CA PHE A 360 -4.26 -16.96 15.11
C PHE A 360 -5.75 -17.06 14.76
N GLY A 361 -6.07 -16.80 13.49
CA GLY A 361 -7.45 -16.82 12.98
C GLY A 361 -8.08 -18.21 12.88
N ASP A 362 -7.27 -19.26 12.84
CA ASP A 362 -7.68 -20.68 12.82
C ASP A 362 -7.87 -21.26 14.24
N ASP A 363 -7.62 -20.49 15.30
CA ASP A 363 -7.95 -20.87 16.67
C ASP A 363 -9.48 -20.83 16.88
N PRO A 364 -10.12 -21.92 17.34
CA PRO A 364 -11.55 -21.94 17.66
C PRO A 364 -12.00 -20.84 18.62
N ALA A 365 -11.16 -20.44 19.58
CA ALA A 365 -11.46 -19.37 20.52
C ALA A 365 -11.48 -17.98 19.84
N THR A 366 -10.56 -17.75 18.90
CA THR A 366 -10.57 -16.57 18.03
C THR A 366 -11.86 -16.52 17.22
N LEU A 367 -12.24 -17.64 16.59
CA LEU A 367 -13.46 -17.70 15.79
C LEU A 367 -14.70 -17.39 16.62
N ALA A 368 -14.83 -17.97 17.81
CA ALA A 368 -15.96 -17.71 18.71
C ALA A 368 -16.03 -16.23 19.11
N THR A 369 -14.91 -15.64 19.50
CA THR A 369 -14.81 -14.23 19.87
C THR A 369 -15.21 -13.31 18.71
N VAL A 370 -14.68 -13.57 17.52
CA VAL A 370 -14.97 -12.76 16.33
C VAL A 370 -16.44 -12.90 15.92
N LYS A 371 -17.04 -14.09 16.00
CA LYS A 371 -18.48 -14.30 15.75
C LYS A 371 -19.33 -13.41 16.66
N GLN A 372 -19.04 -13.37 17.96
CA GLN A 372 -19.77 -12.53 18.92
C GLN A 372 -19.66 -11.03 18.58
N ILE A 373 -18.47 -10.56 18.20
CA ILE A 373 -18.25 -9.15 17.81
C ILE A 373 -19.05 -8.81 16.54
N VAL A 374 -19.05 -9.71 15.55
CA VAL A 374 -19.79 -9.51 14.30
C VAL A 374 -21.30 -9.52 14.55
N GLU A 375 -21.80 -10.47 15.34
CA GLU A 375 -23.22 -10.55 15.73
C GLU A 375 -23.69 -9.27 16.44
N ALA A 376 -22.92 -8.79 17.43
CA ALA A 376 -23.21 -7.54 18.13
C ALA A 376 -23.21 -6.33 17.16
N SER A 377 -22.35 -6.34 16.15
CA SER A 377 -22.24 -5.24 15.18
C SER A 377 -23.36 -5.25 14.13
N GLN A 378 -23.96 -6.41 13.84
CA GLN A 378 -25.08 -6.51 12.91
C GLN A 378 -26.37 -5.89 13.48
N CYS A 379 -26.59 -5.97 14.79
CA CYS A 379 -27.79 -5.46 15.46
C CYS A 379 -27.90 -3.92 15.52
N GLY A 380 -26.85 -3.17 15.14
CA GLY A 380 -26.80 -1.72 15.26
C GLY A 380 -26.61 -1.26 16.72
N PRO A 381 -26.30 0.02 16.98
CA PRO A 381 -26.28 0.52 18.35
C PRO A 381 -27.69 0.39 18.93
N THR A 382 -27.82 -0.35 20.03
CA THR A 382 -29.05 -0.38 20.83
C THR A 382 -29.37 1.05 21.27
N PRO A 383 -30.60 1.55 21.05
CA PRO A 383 -30.98 2.94 21.32
C PRO A 383 -30.84 3.35 22.79
#